data_AF-A0A2V7DMN4-F1
#
_entry.id   AF-A0A2V7DMN4-F1
#
_cell.length_a   1.000
_cell.length_b   1.000
_cell.length_c   1.000
_cell.angle_alpha   90.00
_cell.angle_beta   90.00
_cell.angle_gamma   90.00
#
_symmetry.space_group_name_H-M   'P 1'
#
loop_
_entity.id
_entity.type
_entity.pdbx_description
1 polymer ?
#
loop_
_entity_poly.entity_id
_entity_poly.type
_entity_poly.pdbx_seq_one_letter_code
_entity_poly.pdbx_strand_id
1 'polypeptide(L)'
;RRLLWVRTDGRRDTALRAADLLVRCRGLALVALDLGESPPRLSLAAAFRLRMATQRAGTTLVILTTRRIAGAGATCAVRTARHALEWSGAPRPTRLARMATRVEALRGRAPAVGEHWWCA
;
A
#
# COMPACT_ATOMS: atom_id res chain seq x y z
N ARG A 1 -11.41 -16.07 -0.50
CA ARG A 1 -10.44 -14.96 -0.70
C ARG A 1 -9.44 -15.40 -1.77
N ARG A 2 -9.38 -14.73 -2.92
CA ARG A 2 -8.47 -15.07 -4.04
C ARG A 2 -7.33 -14.06 -4.05
N LEU A 3 -6.09 -14.52 -4.12
CA LEU A 3 -4.88 -13.68 -4.14
C LEU A 3 -4.17 -13.87 -5.47
N LEU A 4 -3.79 -12.77 -6.11
CA LEU A 4 -2.86 -12.75 -7.24
C LEU A 4 -1.54 -12.14 -6.75
N TRP A 5 -0.48 -12.93 -6.79
CA TRP A 5 0.86 -12.48 -6.45
C TRP A 5 1.68 -12.24 -7.72
N VAL A 6 2.15 -11.01 -7.92
CA VAL A 6 2.99 -10.64 -9.07
C VAL A 6 4.43 -10.43 -8.59
N ARG A 7 5.36 -11.23 -9.12
CA ARG A 7 6.79 -11.06 -8.88
C ARG A 7 7.39 -10.17 -9.97
N THR A 8 8.17 -9.19 -9.55
CA THR A 8 8.78 -8.20 -10.46
C THR A 8 10.30 -8.21 -10.39
N ASP A 9 10.88 -9.18 -9.67
CA ASP A 9 12.32 -9.39 -9.50
C ASP A 9 13.08 -8.12 -9.08
N GLY A 10 12.47 -7.33 -8.19
CA GLY A 10 13.03 -6.08 -7.68
C GLY A 10 12.97 -4.89 -8.66
N ARG A 11 12.42 -5.09 -9.88
CA ARG A 11 12.27 -4.05 -10.90
C ARG A 11 11.06 -3.17 -10.58
N ARG A 12 11.32 -2.06 -9.89
CA ARG A 12 10.30 -1.12 -9.39
C ARG A 12 9.44 -0.50 -10.50
N ASP A 13 10.02 -0.19 -11.66
CA ASP A 13 9.26 0.31 -12.80
C ASP A 13 8.29 -0.75 -13.35
N THR A 14 8.71 -2.01 -13.37
CA THR A 14 7.84 -3.14 -13.71
C THR A 14 6.72 -3.28 -12.68
N ALA A 15 7.02 -3.11 -11.39
CA ALA A 15 6.02 -3.14 -10.32
C ALA A 15 4.98 -2.01 -10.45
N LEU A 16 5.41 -0.79 -10.79
CA LEU A 16 4.49 0.32 -11.07
C LEU A 16 3.62 0.05 -12.31
N ARG A 17 4.19 -0.50 -13.38
CA ARG A 17 3.43 -0.87 -14.59
C ARG A 17 2.43 -1.98 -14.30
N ALA A 18 2.84 -3.01 -13.56
CA ALA A 18 1.94 -4.08 -13.13
C ALA A 18 0.80 -3.53 -12.27
N ALA A 19 1.09 -2.65 -11.31
CA ALA A 19 0.07 -1.98 -10.52
C ALA A 19 -0.89 -1.16 -11.41
N ASP A 20 -0.39 -0.36 -12.37
CA ASP A 20 -1.24 0.42 -13.29
C ASP A 20 -2.16 -0.48 -14.15
N LEU A 21 -1.67 -1.64 -14.60
CA LEU A 21 -2.50 -2.61 -15.32
C LEU A 21 -3.57 -3.21 -14.40
N LEU A 22 -3.19 -3.66 -13.19
CA LEU A 22 -4.10 -4.31 -12.25
C LEU A 22 -5.19 -3.38 -11.74
N VAL A 23 -4.89 -2.11 -11.47
CA VAL A 23 -5.91 -1.15 -11.00
C VAL A 23 -6.93 -0.80 -12.07
N ARG A 24 -6.67 -1.12 -13.35
CA ARG A 24 -7.64 -0.95 -14.45
C ARG A 24 -8.51 -2.18 -14.64
N CYS A 25 -8.11 -3.34 -14.11
CA CYS A 25 -8.93 -4.53 -14.13
C CYS A 25 -10.10 -4.38 -13.13
N ARG A 26 -11.32 -4.70 -13.58
CA ARG A 26 -12.48 -4.78 -12.68
C ARG A 26 -12.42 -6.09 -11.88
N GLY A 27 -12.96 -6.07 -10.66
CA GLY A 27 -13.07 -7.27 -9.81
C GLY A 27 -11.93 -7.45 -8.79
N LEU A 28 -10.94 -6.55 -8.77
CA LEU A 28 -9.94 -6.48 -7.70
C LEU A 28 -10.34 -5.40 -6.70
N ALA A 29 -10.72 -5.78 -5.48
CA ALA A 29 -11.03 -4.79 -4.44
C ALA A 29 -9.79 -4.02 -3.96
N LEU A 30 -8.63 -4.67 -3.96
CA LEU A 30 -7.36 -4.13 -3.47
C LEU A 30 -6.20 -4.55 -4.38
N VAL A 31 -5.35 -3.57 -4.69
CA VAL A 31 -3.99 -3.78 -5.23
C VAL A 31 -3.01 -3.19 -4.22
N ALA A 32 -2.13 -4.03 -3.68
CA ALA A 32 -1.04 -3.60 -2.81
C ALA A 32 0.28 -3.61 -3.59
N LEU A 33 0.99 -2.48 -3.59
CA LEU A 33 2.28 -2.30 -4.26
C LEU A 33 3.34 -2.00 -3.21
N ASP A 34 4.28 -2.93 -3.04
CA ASP A 34 5.47 -2.71 -2.22
C ASP A 34 6.64 -2.25 -3.10
N LEU A 35 7.18 -1.07 -2.78
CA LEU A 35 8.33 -0.47 -3.48
C LEU A 35 9.63 -0.58 -2.68
N GLY A 36 9.55 -1.16 -1.48
CA GLY A 36 10.65 -1.34 -0.55
C GLY A 36 11.31 -0.02 -0.14
N GLU A 37 12.59 -0.13 0.23
CA GLU A 37 13.33 0.96 0.88
C GLU A 37 13.75 2.10 -0.06
N SER A 38 13.80 1.84 -1.37
CA SER A 38 14.29 2.77 -2.39
C SER A 38 13.21 3.04 -3.44
N PRO A 39 12.13 3.74 -3.09
CA PRO A 39 11.00 3.90 -3.99
C PRO A 39 11.35 4.78 -5.19
N PRO A 40 10.84 4.45 -6.39
CA PRO A 40 11.08 5.24 -7.61
C PRO A 40 10.44 6.63 -7.49
N ARG A 41 10.84 7.54 -8.39
CA ARG A 41 10.13 8.82 -8.55
C ARG A 41 8.80 8.55 -9.24
N LEU A 42 7.71 9.09 -8.70
CA LEU A 42 6.39 9.08 -9.34
C LEU A 42 6.00 10.52 -9.64
N SER A 43 5.78 10.83 -10.92
CA SER A 43 5.34 12.17 -11.30
C SER A 43 3.94 12.45 -10.76
N LEU A 44 3.63 13.72 -10.49
CA LEU A 44 2.32 14.12 -10.00
C LEU A 44 1.22 13.73 -10.99
N ALA A 45 1.46 13.90 -12.30
CA ALA A 45 0.56 13.45 -13.36
C ALA A 45 0.33 11.94 -13.31
N ALA A 46 1.37 11.13 -13.12
CA ALA A 46 1.23 9.68 -12.99
C ALA A 46 0.43 9.30 -11.73
N ALA A 47 0.66 9.97 -10.60
CA ALA A 47 -0.10 9.76 -9.37
C ALA A 47 -1.59 10.07 -9.55
N PHE A 48 -1.94 11.17 -10.23
CA PHE A 48 -3.35 11.49 -10.54
C PHE A 48 -3.97 10.48 -11.50
N ARG A 49 -3.23 10.02 -12.53
CA ARG A 49 -3.74 8.97 -13.44
C ARG A 49 -4.05 7.68 -12.69
N LEU A 50 -3.19 7.26 -11.77
CA LEU A 50 -3.42 6.08 -10.92
C LEU A 50 -4.68 6.27 -10.07
N ARG A 51 -4.82 7.41 -9.38
CA ARG A 51 -6.02 7.72 -8.59
C ARG A 51 -7.31 7.67 -9.42
N MET A 52 -7.28 8.23 -10.63
CA MET A 52 -8.44 8.19 -11.53
C MET A 52 -8.75 6.76 -12.00
N ALA A 53 -7.73 5.95 -12.28
CA ALA A 53 -7.90 4.55 -12.66
C ALA A 53 -8.54 3.74 -11.53
N THR A 54 -8.04 3.90 -10.30
CA THR A 54 -8.57 3.21 -9.12
C THR A 54 -10.03 3.58 -8.86
N GLN A 55 -10.38 4.86 -8.98
CA GLN A 55 -11.75 5.35 -8.83
C GLN A 55 -12.69 4.77 -9.90
N ARG A 56 -12.27 4.74 -11.17
CA ARG A 56 -13.09 4.19 -12.26
C ARG A 56 -13.30 2.69 -12.15
N ALA A 57 -12.30 1.95 -11.67
CA ALA A 57 -12.40 0.50 -11.52
C ALA A 57 -13.11 0.06 -10.24
N GLY A 58 -13.30 0.97 -9.27
CA GLY A 58 -13.77 0.61 -7.93
C GLY A 58 -12.73 -0.16 -7.11
N THR A 59 -11.44 0.07 -7.39
CA THR A 59 -10.30 -0.63 -6.78
C THR A 59 -9.60 0.28 -5.77
N THR A 60 -9.08 -0.27 -4.67
CA THR A 60 -8.17 0.46 -3.77
C THR A 60 -6.72 0.17 -4.14
N LEU A 61 -5.89 1.21 -4.32
CA LEU A 61 -4.43 1.05 -4.45
C LEU A 61 -3.74 1.48 -3.16
N VAL A 62 -2.99 0.57 -2.55
CA VAL A 62 -2.12 0.85 -1.39
C VAL A 62 -0.67 0.77 -1.86
N ILE A 63 0.09 1.83 -1.63
CA ILE A 63 1.52 1.90 -1.95
C ILE A 63 2.30 1.88 -0.64
N LEU A 64 3.09 0.84 -0.43
CA LEU A 64 4.02 0.68 0.69
C LEU A 64 5.40 1.18 0.28
N THR A 65 5.94 2.11 1.05
CA THR A 65 7.16 2.86 0.71
C THR A 65 7.72 3.58 1.93
N THR A 66 9.04 3.76 1.98
CA THR A 66 9.73 4.51 3.05
C THR A 66 9.50 6.02 3.01
N ARG A 67 9.16 6.56 1.85
CA ARG A 67 8.85 7.99 1.66
C ARG A 67 7.61 8.17 0.79
N ARG A 68 6.91 9.28 0.98
CA ARG A 68 5.74 9.65 0.16
C ARG A 68 6.18 9.91 -1.27
N ILE A 69 5.63 9.16 -2.22
CA ILE A 69 5.90 9.36 -3.67
C ILE A 69 4.69 9.86 -4.47
N ALA A 70 3.46 9.62 -3.99
CA ALA A 70 2.24 10.01 -4.71
C ALA A 70 1.84 11.47 -4.50
N GLY A 71 2.43 12.15 -3.50
CA GLY A 71 2.19 13.56 -3.22
C GLY A 71 0.70 13.92 -3.14
N ALA A 72 0.30 14.98 -3.85
CA ALA A 72 -1.09 15.41 -3.88
C ALA A 72 -2.05 14.48 -4.66
N GLY A 73 -1.52 13.52 -5.41
CA GLY A 73 -2.30 12.46 -6.06
C GLY A 73 -2.82 11.40 -5.08
N ALA A 74 -2.29 11.34 -3.85
CA ALA A 74 -2.79 10.41 -2.84
C ALA A 74 -4.13 10.87 -2.24
N THR A 75 -5.13 9.97 -2.21
CA THR A 75 -6.40 10.20 -1.50
C THR A 75 -6.21 10.19 0.03
N CYS A 76 -5.34 9.31 0.51
CA CYS A 76 -4.94 9.18 1.91
C CYS A 76 -3.43 8.92 1.97
N ALA A 77 -2.78 9.49 2.97
CA ALA A 77 -1.39 9.22 3.30
C ALA A 77 -1.30 8.92 4.79
N VAL A 78 -0.77 7.73 5.11
CA VAL A 78 -0.50 7.31 6.47
C VAL A 78 1.00 7.14 6.65
N ARG A 79 1.48 7.43 7.86
CA ARG A 79 2.82 7.10 8.31
C ARG A 79 2.70 5.97 9.31
N THR A 80 3.47 4.91 9.10
CA THR A 80 3.61 3.82 10.05
C THR A 80 4.97 3.91 10.72
N ALA A 81 5.01 3.80 12.04
CA ALA A 81 6.25 3.66 12.79
C ALA A 81 6.15 2.43 13.68
N ARG A 82 7.24 1.67 13.76
CA ARG A 82 7.36 0.58 14.73
C ARG A 82 7.24 1.15 16.14
N HIS A 83 6.29 0.61 16.91
CA HIS A 83 6.02 1.04 18.28
C HIS A 83 6.65 0.10 19.30
N ALA A 84 6.44 -1.20 19.14
CA ALA A 84 7.02 -2.22 20.01
C ALA A 84 7.25 -3.52 19.23
N LEU A 85 8.23 -4.31 19.67
CA LEU A 85 8.48 -5.65 19.20
C LEU A 85 8.54 -6.57 20.41
N GLU A 86 7.81 -7.68 20.33
CA GLU A 86 7.93 -8.77 21.29
C GLU A 86 8.55 -9.96 20.59
N TRP A 87 9.62 -10.47 21.17
CA TRP A 87 10.34 -11.62 20.65
C TRP A 87 10.10 -12.84 21.55
N SER A 88 10.05 -14.01 20.92
CA SER A 88 9.90 -15.30 21.57
C SER A 88 11.07 -16.23 21.22
N GLY A 89 11.39 -17.15 22.13
CA GLY A 89 12.43 -18.17 21.95
C GLY A 89 13.29 -18.33 23.20
N ALA A 90 13.72 -19.58 23.47
CA ALA A 90 14.66 -19.94 24.52
C ALA A 90 15.77 -20.83 23.92
N PRO A 91 17.04 -20.69 24.33
CA PRO A 91 17.57 -19.76 25.35
C PRO A 91 17.75 -18.31 24.85
N ARG A 92 17.44 -18.02 23.57
CA ARG A 92 17.53 -16.68 22.98
C ARG A 92 16.28 -16.38 22.13
N PRO A 93 15.89 -15.11 21.97
CA PRO A 93 14.82 -14.72 21.07
C PRO A 93 15.17 -15.10 19.63
N THR A 94 14.40 -15.99 19.01
CA THR A 94 14.61 -16.48 17.63
C THR A 94 13.48 -16.10 16.69
N ARG A 95 12.30 -15.72 17.22
CA ARG A 95 11.12 -15.41 16.41
C ARG A 95 10.39 -14.18 16.93
N LEU A 96 9.97 -13.32 16.00
CA LEU A 96 9.10 -12.20 16.30
C LEU A 96 7.70 -12.73 16.67
N ALA A 97 7.28 -12.51 17.90
CA ALA A 97 5.97 -12.93 18.42
C ALA A 97 4.89 -11.88 18.14
N ARG A 98 5.21 -10.60 18.32
CA ARG A 98 4.28 -9.49 18.08
C ARG A 98 5.02 -8.26 17.60
N MET A 99 4.37 -7.49 16.72
CA MET A 99 4.77 -6.13 16.37
C MET A 99 3.59 -5.20 16.57
N ALA A 100 3.78 -4.19 17.40
CA ALA A 100 2.87 -3.06 17.49
C ALA A 100 3.37 -1.96 16.54
N THR A 101 2.46 -1.41 15.74
CA THR A 101 2.75 -0.33 14.79
C THR A 101 1.89 0.87 15.14
N ARG A 102 2.51 2.04 15.33
CA ARG A 102 1.80 3.31 15.40
C ARG A 102 1.46 3.75 13.99
N VAL A 103 0.20 4.09 13.75
CA VAL A 103 -0.29 4.60 12.47
C VAL A 103 -0.76 6.04 12.69
N GLU A 104 -0.25 6.95 11.87
CA GLU A 104 -0.63 8.36 11.89
C GLU A 104 -1.13 8.77 10.51
N ALA A 105 -2.33 9.34 10.45
CA ALA A 105 -2.84 9.93 9.22
C ALA A 105 -2.14 11.26 8.96
N LEU A 106 -1.34 11.34 7.90
CA LEU A 106 -0.70 12.58 7.46
C LEU A 106 -1.63 13.42 6.59
N ARG A 107 -2.54 12.76 5.88
CA ARG A 107 -3.57 13.36 5.04
C ARG A 107 -4.67 12.34 4.80
N GLY A 108 -5.92 12.77 4.84
CA GLY A 108 -7.02 11.94 4.38
C GLY A 108 -8.26 12.80 4.11
N ARG A 109 -9.00 12.43 3.07
CA ARG A 109 -10.44 12.65 3.07
C ARG A 109 -11.03 11.42 3.75
N ALA A 110 -11.75 11.58 4.86
CA ALA A 110 -12.48 10.45 5.43
C ALA A 110 -13.39 9.88 4.32
N PRO A 111 -13.36 8.55 4.05
CA PRO A 111 -14.42 7.97 3.24
C PRO A 111 -15.75 8.27 3.93
N ALA A 112 -16.82 8.47 3.15
CA ALA A 112 -18.16 8.50 3.73
C ALA A 112 -18.36 7.21 4.52
N VAL A 113 -18.80 7.34 5.78
CA VAL A 113 -19.06 6.22 6.69
C VAL A 113 -20.07 5.29 6.01
N GLY A 114 -19.70 4.05 5.71
CA GLY A 114 -20.64 3.06 5.14
C GLY A 114 -20.08 1.88 4.35
N GLU A 115 -18.86 1.93 3.80
CA GLU A 115 -18.35 0.87 2.92
C GLU A 115 -16.92 0.47 3.30
N HIS A 116 -16.77 -0.34 4.36
CA HIS A 116 -15.48 -0.87 4.77
C HIS A 116 -15.41 -2.36 4.46
N TRP A 117 -14.98 -2.71 3.25
CA TRP A 117 -14.74 -4.11 2.85
C TRP A 117 -13.68 -4.81 3.72
N TRP A 118 -12.89 -4.06 4.50
CA TRP A 118 -11.88 -4.57 5.43
C TRP A 118 -12.36 -4.74 6.88
N CYS A 119 -13.58 -4.29 7.22
CA CYS A 119 -14.18 -4.47 8.55
C CYS A 119 -15.22 -5.61 8.59
N ALA A 120 -15.45 -6.30 7.48
CA ALA A 120 -16.36 -7.46 7.37
C ALA A 120 -15.60 -8.79 7.33
#